data_AF-A0A8J7N645-F1
#
_entry.id   AF-A0A8J7N645-F1
#
_cell.length_a   1.000
_cell.length_b   1.000
_cell.length_c   1.000
_cell.angle_alpha   90.00
_cell.angle_beta   90.00
_cell.angle_gamma   90.00
#
_symmetry.space_group_name_H-M   'P 1'
#
loop_
_entity.id
_entity.type
_entity.pdbx_description
1 polymer ?
#
loop_
_entity_poly.entity_id
_entity_poly.type
_entity_poly.pdbx_seq_one_letter_code
_entity_poly.pdbx_strand_id
1 'polypeptide(L)'
;MRKRKPRDYPSETKLEAVERVEKGERACDVARSLRVPRSQIYVWRAAYRARGAAGFRPRGRPPREPWSDGAAGSAVTDPLARAERRVTELERKVGQQQLELDFFKRALRQVEALSRAEDAPGATASMPSSKR
;
A
#
# COMPACT_ATOMS: atom_id res chain seq x y z
N MET A 1 15.27 -22.22 -32.57
CA MET A 1 15.65 -21.80 -31.19
C MET A 1 15.01 -22.75 -30.18
N ARG A 2 15.80 -23.51 -29.40
CA ARG A 2 15.25 -24.42 -28.37
C ARG A 2 14.76 -23.59 -27.18
N LYS A 3 13.44 -23.52 -26.97
CA LYS A 3 12.86 -22.88 -25.78
C LYS A 3 13.29 -23.69 -24.56
N ARG A 4 14.14 -23.11 -23.69
CA ARG A 4 14.54 -23.76 -22.43
C ARG A 4 13.30 -23.94 -21.55
N LYS A 5 13.10 -25.16 -21.04
CA LYS A 5 12.00 -25.48 -20.12
C LYS A 5 12.15 -24.57 -18.89
N PRO A 6 11.07 -23.91 -18.41
CA PRO A 6 11.15 -23.09 -17.20
C PRO A 6 11.66 -23.94 -16.04
N ARG A 7 12.62 -23.41 -15.28
CA ARG A 7 13.13 -24.07 -14.09
C ARG A 7 12.14 -23.79 -12.96
N ASP A 8 11.57 -24.83 -12.37
CA ASP A 8 10.62 -24.69 -11.28
C ASP A 8 11.39 -24.43 -9.99
N TYR A 9 11.12 -23.29 -9.36
CA TYR A 9 11.64 -22.94 -8.03
C TYR A 9 10.51 -23.08 -7.00
N PRO A 10 10.81 -23.58 -5.79
CA PRO A 10 9.83 -23.65 -4.72
C PRO A 10 9.30 -22.25 -4.37
N SER A 11 8.06 -22.18 -3.90
CA SER A 11 7.41 -20.91 -3.52
C SER A 11 8.16 -20.17 -2.42
N GLU A 12 8.78 -20.91 -1.50
CA GLU A 12 9.58 -20.37 -0.39
C GLU A 12 10.79 -19.58 -0.92
N THR A 13 11.58 -20.16 -1.83
CA THR A 13 12.72 -19.47 -2.45
C THR A 13 12.29 -18.24 -3.24
N LYS A 14 11.10 -18.27 -3.88
CA LYS A 14 10.55 -17.10 -4.58
C LYS A 14 10.19 -15.98 -3.61
N LEU A 15 9.57 -16.33 -2.48
CA LEU A 15 9.16 -15.39 -1.44
C LEU A 15 10.38 -14.75 -0.77
N GLU A 16 11.36 -15.56 -0.36
CA GLU A 16 12.60 -15.09 0.27
C GLU A 16 13.36 -14.14 -0.67
N ALA A 17 13.47 -14.49 -1.96
CA ALA A 17 14.11 -13.63 -2.95
C ALA A 17 13.45 -12.25 -3.07
N VAL A 18 12.12 -12.20 -3.05
CA VAL A 18 11.39 -10.93 -3.18
C VAL A 18 11.41 -10.13 -1.88
N GLU A 19 11.29 -10.79 -0.74
CA GLU A 19 11.37 -10.13 0.57
C GLU A 19 12.71 -9.40 0.75
N ARG A 20 13.82 -10.07 0.41
CA ARG A 20 15.17 -9.48 0.47
C ARG A 20 15.34 -8.27 -0.47
N VAL A 21 14.79 -8.36 -1.68
CA VAL A 21 14.84 -7.24 -2.64
C VAL A 21 13.93 -6.08 -2.25
N GLU A 22 12.76 -6.33 -1.66
CA GLU A 22 11.89 -5.26 -1.14
C GLU A 22 12.47 -4.62 0.14
N LYS A 23 13.28 -5.35 0.92
CA LYS A 23 14.12 -4.79 2.00
C LYS A 23 15.28 -3.92 1.50
N GLY A 24 15.50 -3.84 0.18
CA GLY A 24 16.51 -2.98 -0.44
C GLY A 24 17.82 -3.68 -0.77
N GLU A 25 17.94 -5.00 -0.57
CA GLU A 25 19.14 -5.73 -1.01
C GLU A 25 19.27 -5.71 -2.53
N ARG A 26 20.51 -5.68 -3.02
CA ARG A 26 20.76 -5.66 -4.47
C ARG A 26 20.40 -7.03 -5.06
N ALA A 27 19.62 -7.04 -6.13
CA ALA A 27 19.20 -8.27 -6.81
C ALA A 27 20.36 -9.17 -7.30
N CYS A 28 21.58 -8.65 -7.47
CA CYS A 28 22.76 -9.48 -7.76
C CYS A 28 23.19 -10.32 -6.56
N ASP A 29 23.11 -9.76 -5.36
CA ASP A 29 23.58 -10.42 -4.15
C ASP A 29 22.59 -11.51 -3.74
N VAL A 30 21.29 -11.21 -3.86
CA VAL A 30 20.19 -12.19 -3.71
C VAL A 30 20.26 -13.31 -4.76
N ALA A 31 20.63 -12.99 -6.00
CA ALA A 31 20.83 -14.00 -7.05
C ALA A 31 21.98 -14.96 -6.72
N ARG A 32 23.10 -14.43 -6.22
CA ARG A 32 24.26 -15.25 -5.83
C ARG A 32 23.95 -16.12 -4.61
N SER A 33 23.28 -15.58 -3.59
CA SER A 33 22.95 -16.34 -2.37
C SER A 33 22.00 -17.51 -2.66
N LEU A 34 20.95 -17.27 -3.45
CA LEU A 34 19.94 -18.27 -3.77
C LEU A 34 20.30 -19.15 -4.98
N ARG A 35 21.44 -18.89 -5.63
CA ARG A 35 21.88 -19.54 -6.89
C ARG A 35 20.83 -19.46 -8.00
N VAL A 36 20.10 -18.35 -8.06
CA VAL A 36 19.04 -18.07 -9.04
C VAL A 36 19.53 -17.02 -10.04
N PRO A 37 19.19 -17.12 -11.35
CA PRO A 37 19.48 -16.06 -12.31
C PRO A 37 18.85 -14.73 -11.90
N ARG A 38 19.61 -13.64 -11.95
CA ARG A 38 19.12 -12.28 -11.62
C ARG A 38 17.87 -11.87 -12.41
N SER A 39 17.74 -12.31 -13.66
CA SER A 39 16.54 -12.06 -14.48
C SER A 39 15.26 -12.62 -13.85
N GLN A 40 15.38 -13.78 -13.19
CA GLN A 40 14.27 -14.47 -12.56
C GLN A 40 13.77 -13.73 -11.31
N ILE A 41 14.67 -13.06 -10.57
CA ILE A 41 14.32 -12.23 -9.41
C ILE A 41 13.43 -11.05 -9.83
N TYR A 42 13.72 -10.40 -10.96
CA TYR A 42 12.88 -9.32 -11.47
C TYR A 42 11.49 -9.80 -11.87
N VAL A 43 11.40 -10.97 -12.51
CA VAL A 43 10.12 -11.60 -12.85
C VAL A 43 9.31 -11.91 -11.58
N TRP A 44 9.96 -12.41 -10.53
CA TRP A 44 9.29 -12.70 -9.26
C TRP A 44 8.84 -11.44 -8.55
N ARG A 45 9.67 -10.39 -8.51
CA ARG A 45 9.29 -9.10 -7.93
C ARG A 45 8.08 -8.49 -8.64
N ALA A 46 8.07 -8.53 -9.98
CA ALA A 46 6.93 -8.06 -10.77
C ALA A 46 5.66 -8.88 -10.47
N ALA A 47 5.77 -10.21 -10.42
CA ALA A 47 4.66 -11.10 -10.09
C ALA A 47 4.13 -10.87 -8.65
N TYR A 48 5.03 -10.63 -7.69
CA TYR A 48 4.67 -10.33 -6.30
C TYR A 48 3.98 -8.97 -6.17
N ARG A 49 4.44 -7.93 -6.88
CA ARG A 49 3.76 -6.64 -6.89
C ARG A 49 2.37 -6.70 -7.52
N ALA A 50 2.18 -7.57 -8.51
CA ALA A 50 0.89 -7.72 -9.20
C ALA A 50 -0.14 -8.57 -8.42
N ARG A 51 0.29 -9.65 -7.75
CA ARG A 51 -0.62 -10.66 -7.17
C ARG A 51 -0.25 -11.09 -5.74
N GLY A 52 0.77 -10.48 -5.13
CA GLY A 52 1.31 -10.87 -3.82
C GLY A 52 1.87 -12.29 -3.82
N ALA A 53 1.95 -12.91 -2.63
CA ALA A 53 2.40 -14.29 -2.45
C ALA A 53 1.55 -15.31 -3.23
N ALA A 54 0.28 -14.99 -3.52
CA ALA A 54 -0.61 -15.84 -4.34
C ALA A 54 -0.16 -15.94 -5.82
N GLY A 55 0.70 -15.04 -6.29
CA GLY A 55 1.31 -15.08 -7.62
C GLY A 55 2.37 -16.17 -7.81
N PHE A 56 2.86 -16.78 -6.72
CA PHE A 56 3.89 -17.82 -6.77
C PHE A 56 3.36 -19.25 -6.77
N ARG A 57 2.04 -19.45 -6.67
CA ARG A 57 1.42 -20.77 -6.77
C ARG A 57 1.86 -21.46 -8.07
N PRO A 58 2.19 -22.76 -8.04
CA PRO A 58 2.61 -23.48 -9.23
C PRO A 58 1.54 -23.32 -10.31
N ARG A 59 1.98 -23.09 -11.56
CA ARG A 59 1.14 -23.21 -12.76
C ARG A 59 0.81 -24.70 -12.96
N GLY A 60 0.02 -25.27 -12.05
CA GLY A 60 -0.71 -26.50 -12.27
C GLY A 60 -2.02 -26.13 -12.93
N ARG A 61 -2.37 -26.83 -14.03
CA ARG A 61 -3.74 -26.89 -14.54
C ARG A 61 -4.65 -27.11 -13.32
N PRO A 62 -5.71 -26.30 -13.11
CA PRO A 62 -6.64 -26.60 -12.04
C PRO A 62 -7.07 -28.07 -12.18
N PRO A 63 -7.17 -28.85 -11.10
CA PRO A 63 -7.83 -30.15 -11.15
C PRO A 63 -9.16 -29.92 -11.89
N ARG A 64 -9.49 -30.78 -12.85
CA ARG A 64 -10.78 -30.70 -13.53
C ARG A 64 -11.82 -31.04 -12.45
N GLU A 65 -12.31 -30.02 -11.75
CA GLU A 65 -13.45 -30.17 -10.86
C GLU A 65 -14.59 -30.69 -11.73
N PRO A 66 -15.29 -31.76 -11.29
CA PRO A 66 -16.51 -32.16 -11.96
C PRO A 66 -17.44 -30.95 -11.89
N TRP A 67 -17.95 -30.57 -13.05
CA TRP A 67 -18.88 -29.46 -13.23
C TRP A 67 -19.99 -29.55 -12.18
N SER A 68 -19.85 -28.81 -11.09
CA SER A 68 -20.89 -28.62 -10.10
C SER A 68 -21.42 -27.21 -10.31
N ASP A 69 -22.66 -27.12 -10.77
CA ASP A 69 -23.43 -25.87 -10.78
C ASP A 69 -23.37 -25.27 -9.37
N GLY A 70 -22.59 -24.21 -9.23
CA GLY A 70 -22.13 -23.72 -7.93
C GLY A 70 -21.90 -22.23 -7.95
N ALA A 71 -22.96 -21.47 -8.23
CA ALA A 71 -22.97 -20.00 -8.27
C ALA A 71 -22.58 -19.31 -6.94
N ALA A 72 -22.20 -20.05 -5.90
CA ALA A 72 -21.86 -19.52 -4.58
C ALA A 72 -20.33 -19.45 -4.28
N GLY A 73 -19.49 -20.11 -5.08
CA GLY A 73 -18.03 -20.17 -4.83
C GLY A 73 -17.21 -19.03 -5.43
N SER A 74 -17.76 -18.28 -6.40
CA SER A 74 -16.99 -17.33 -7.21
C SER A 74 -16.77 -15.95 -6.56
N ALA A 75 -17.67 -15.51 -5.66
CA ALA A 75 -17.62 -14.15 -5.11
C ALA A 75 -16.40 -13.88 -4.19
N VAL A 76 -15.77 -14.93 -3.64
CA VAL A 76 -14.54 -14.81 -2.83
C VAL A 76 -13.29 -14.81 -3.72
N THR A 77 -13.37 -15.39 -4.92
CA THR A 77 -12.27 -15.48 -5.88
C THR A 77 -12.37 -14.48 -7.04
N ASP A 78 -13.47 -13.74 -7.15
CA ASP A 78 -13.66 -12.77 -8.21
C ASP A 78 -12.80 -11.51 -7.96
N PRO A 79 -11.77 -11.27 -8.79
CA PRO A 79 -10.92 -10.09 -8.67
C PRO A 79 -11.72 -8.79 -8.83
N LEU A 80 -12.83 -8.80 -9.58
CA LEU A 80 -13.67 -7.62 -9.79
C LEU A 80 -14.43 -7.25 -8.51
N ALA A 81 -15.17 -8.21 -7.92
CA ALA A 81 -15.85 -7.98 -6.64
C ALA A 81 -14.91 -7.53 -5.51
N ARG A 82 -13.66 -8.04 -5.49
CA ARG A 82 -12.65 -7.56 -4.53
C ARG A 82 -12.21 -6.11 -4.82
N ALA A 83 -12.03 -5.76 -6.08
CA ALA A 83 -11.68 -4.40 -6.49
C ALA A 83 -12.79 -3.41 -6.13
N GLU A 84 -14.05 -3.76 -6.39
CA GLU A 84 -15.22 -2.95 -6.05
C GLU A 84 -15.31 -2.69 -4.54
N ARG A 85 -15.17 -3.72 -3.70
CA ARG A 85 -15.14 -3.55 -2.23
C ARG A 85 -14.03 -2.61 -1.80
N ARG A 86 -12.86 -2.69 -2.44
CA ARG A 86 -11.73 -1.81 -2.13
C ARG A 86 -12.01 -0.38 -2.56
N VAL A 87 -12.66 -0.16 -3.70
CA VAL A 87 -13.08 1.17 -4.16
C VAL A 87 -14.04 1.78 -3.14
N THR A 88 -15.08 1.06 -2.72
CA THR A 88 -16.04 1.58 -1.73
C THR A 88 -15.38 1.90 -0.38
N GLU A 89 -14.45 1.07 0.09
CA GLU A 89 -13.69 1.34 1.31
C GLU A 89 -12.84 2.63 1.18
N LEU A 90 -12.22 2.83 0.03
CA LEU A 90 -11.41 4.02 -0.25
C LEU A 90 -12.28 5.27 -0.36
N GLU A 91 -13.41 5.21 -1.05
CA GLU A 91 -14.37 6.32 -1.14
C GLU A 91 -14.83 6.77 0.25
N ARG A 92 -15.16 5.81 1.13
CA ARG A 92 -15.52 6.12 2.52
C ARG A 92 -14.39 6.81 3.28
N LYS A 93 -13.16 6.33 3.13
CA LYS A 93 -11.96 6.93 3.76
C LYS A 93 -11.68 8.33 3.24
N VAL A 94 -11.82 8.56 1.94
CA VAL A 94 -11.65 9.89 1.33
C VAL A 94 -12.70 10.86 1.88
N GLY A 95 -13.97 10.43 1.98
CA GLY A 95 -15.03 11.24 2.60
C GLY A 95 -14.72 11.59 4.05
N GLN A 96 -14.28 10.62 4.86
CA GLN A 96 -13.89 10.86 6.25
C GLN A 96 -12.73 11.86 6.34
N GLN A 97 -11.68 11.69 5.54
CA GLN A 97 -10.52 12.58 5.52
C GLN A 97 -10.90 13.99 5.08
N GLN A 98 -11.82 14.14 4.13
CA GLN A 98 -12.29 15.46 3.69
C GLN A 98 -12.97 16.22 4.85
N LEU A 99 -13.80 15.53 5.63
CA LEU A 99 -14.44 16.13 6.81
C LEU A 99 -13.42 16.51 7.90
N GLU A 100 -12.44 15.65 8.17
CA GLU A 100 -11.35 15.93 9.11
C GLU A 100 -10.54 17.17 8.66
N LEU A 101 -10.16 17.23 7.38
CA LEU A 101 -9.44 18.39 6.82
C LEU A 101 -10.26 19.68 6.92
N ASP A 102 -11.55 19.63 6.65
CA ASP A 102 -12.40 20.82 6.74
C ASP A 102 -12.59 21.27 8.19
N PHE A 103 -12.66 20.33 9.14
CA PHE A 103 -12.62 20.64 10.57
C PHE A 103 -11.30 21.32 10.96
N PHE A 104 -10.15 20.76 10.59
CA PHE A 104 -8.85 21.34 10.94
C PHE A 104 -8.65 22.72 10.30
N LYS A 105 -9.07 22.92 9.05
CA LYS A 105 -9.03 24.24 8.40
C LYS A 105 -9.85 25.27 9.15
N ARG A 106 -11.04 24.91 9.64
CA ARG A 106 -11.87 25.82 10.45
C ARG A 106 -11.23 26.12 11.80
N ALA A 107 -10.71 25.10 12.48
CA ALA A 107 -10.02 25.27 13.75
C ALA A 107 -8.80 26.21 13.62
N LEU A 108 -7.99 26.03 12.57
CA LEU A 108 -6.82 26.88 12.33
C LEU A 108 -7.21 28.34 12.10
N ARG A 109 -8.24 28.61 11.29
CA ARG A 109 -8.75 29.98 11.08
C ARG A 109 -9.22 30.63 12.37
N GLN A 110 -9.84 29.86 13.27
CA GLN A 110 -10.29 30.37 14.56
C GLN A 110 -9.11 30.77 15.44
N VAL A 111 -8.05 29.95 15.48
CA VAL A 111 -6.83 30.25 16.23
C VAL A 111 -6.14 31.49 15.65
N GLU A 112 -5.99 31.58 14.32
CA GLU A 112 -5.42 32.75 13.65
C GLU A 112 -6.23 34.04 13.93
N ALA A 113 -7.55 33.94 13.98
CA ALA A 113 -8.42 35.07 14.30
C ALA A 113 -8.24 35.54 15.75
N LEU A 114 -8.06 34.61 16.70
CA LEU A 114 -7.78 34.94 18.09
C LEU A 114 -6.41 35.62 18.24
N SER A 115 -5.36 35.09 17.62
CA SER A 115 -4.03 35.72 17.63
C SER A 115 -4.05 37.12 17.02
N ARG A 116 -4.76 37.32 15.89
CA ARG A 116 -4.90 38.66 15.29
C ARG A 116 -5.69 39.64 16.17
N ALA A 117 -6.64 39.16 16.97
CA ALA A 117 -7.37 40.00 17.92
C ALA A 117 -6.47 40.40 19.13
N GLU A 118 -5.57 39.52 19.57
CA GLU A 118 -4.55 39.84 20.56
C GLU A 118 -3.49 40.81 20.02
N ASP A 119 -3.12 40.68 18.74
CA ASP A 119 -2.16 41.55 18.04
C ASP A 119 -2.78 42.89 17.56
N ALA A 120 -4.09 43.12 17.75
CA ALA A 120 -4.72 44.39 17.42
C ALA A 120 -4.18 45.51 18.34
N PRO A 121 -3.83 46.70 17.83
CA PRO A 121 -3.21 47.76 18.61
C PRO A 121 -4.24 48.37 19.57
N GLY A 122 -4.33 47.79 20.76
CA GLY A 122 -5.29 48.18 21.78
C GLY A 122 -5.07 47.54 23.16
N ALA A 123 -4.09 46.65 23.32
CA ALA A 123 -3.66 46.18 24.63
C ALA A 123 -2.91 47.32 25.35
N THR A 124 -3.69 48.09 26.11
CA THR A 124 -3.27 49.06 27.12
C THR A 124 -1.97 48.65 27.84
N ALA A 125 -0.86 49.27 27.46
CA ALA A 125 0.33 49.36 28.29
C ALA A 125 0.07 50.36 29.42
N SER A 126 -0.77 49.98 30.38
CA SER A 126 -0.95 50.72 31.64
C SER A 126 0.10 50.25 32.64
N MET A 127 1.32 50.76 32.52
CA MET A 127 2.31 50.70 33.62
C MET A 127 2.18 51.99 34.43
N PRO A 128 1.87 51.93 35.74
CA PRO A 128 1.83 53.13 36.58
C PRO A 128 3.23 53.72 36.72
N SER A 129 3.36 55.00 36.39
CA SER A 129 4.52 55.82 36.70
C SER A 129 4.75 55.85 38.21
N SER A 130 5.94 55.44 38.65
CA SER A 130 6.41 55.68 40.02
C SER A 130 7.78 56.33 39.97
N LYS A 131 7.82 57.60 40.37
CA LYS A 131 9.03 58.37 40.67
C LYS A 131 9.51 58.01 42.07
N ARG A 132 10.80 57.68 42.21
CA ARG A 132 11.56 58.02 43.41
C ARG A 132 13.05 58.17 43.08
#